data_AF-A0A835G5Y8-F1
#
_entry.id   AF-A0A835G5Y8-F1
#
_cell.length_a   1.000
_cell.length_b   1.000
_cell.length_c   1.000
_cell.angle_alpha   90.00
_cell.angle_beta   90.00
_cell.angle_gamma   90.00
#
_symmetry.space_group_name_H-M   'P 1'
#
loop_
_entity.id
_entity.type
_entity.pdbx_description
1 polymer ?
#
loop_
_entity_poly.entity_id
_entity_poly.type
_entity_poly.pdbx_seq_one_letter_code
_entity_poly.pdbx_strand_id
1 'polypeptide(L)'
;MRNAFLEYIAIVRATKEVNLRTCRKIMQTYQRQTEGLLRVLLEEAGAAIYDNDTSQVIAGEMSGSYMAAYSDTCGFVALDKDRTERSGTTTFKTPQGHPTVVTAKCTKIMLDDRILEMASSISGPPDRPAGQGGWAVPSVRWINGVPGCGKTTWVVENFDEEKEVIATTTTEAAKQLKERLRGSLGDRTNTKVRTMASILANGFKANETYYRLTVDEALMNHFGAIVMAARLAGAREVVLVGDVNQLPFWTGRTYLQ
;
A
#
# COMPACT_ATOMS: atom_id res chain seq x y z
N MET A 1 -1.86 18.86 9.31
CA MET A 1 -2.23 17.83 8.30
C MET A 1 -1.33 17.84 7.08
N ARG A 2 -1.13 18.95 6.36
CA ARG A 2 -0.24 18.99 5.19
C ARG A 2 1.18 18.47 5.47
N ASN A 3 1.79 18.85 6.60
CA ASN A 3 3.13 18.37 6.96
C ASN A 3 3.17 16.85 7.16
N ALA A 4 2.23 16.28 7.92
CA ALA A 4 2.13 14.83 8.10
C ALA A 4 1.91 14.08 6.77
N PHE A 5 1.12 14.66 5.86
CA PHE A 5 0.99 14.13 4.50
C PHE A 5 2.32 14.14 3.74
N LEU A 6 3.05 15.27 3.72
CA LEU A 6 4.35 15.37 3.06
C LEU A 6 5.38 14.41 3.66
N GLU A 7 5.38 14.25 4.98
CA GLU A 7 6.20 13.28 5.70
C GLU A 7 5.89 11.84 5.27
N TYR A 8 4.61 11.48 5.17
CA TYR A 8 4.20 10.18 4.66
C TYR A 8 4.71 9.93 3.23
N ILE A 9 4.57 10.92 2.35
CA ILE A 9 5.09 10.82 0.98
C ILE A 9 6.61 10.66 0.96
N ALA A 10 7.34 11.36 1.85
CA ALA A 10 8.78 11.19 1.98
C ALA A 10 9.14 9.77 2.44
N ILE A 11 8.40 9.18 3.39
CA ILE A 11 8.58 7.80 3.83
C ILE A 11 8.34 6.80 2.69
N VAL A 12 7.27 6.96 1.91
CA VAL A 12 6.97 6.10 0.75
C VAL A 12 8.09 6.18 -0.29
N ARG A 13 8.56 7.40 -0.63
CA ARG A 13 9.69 7.59 -1.55
C ARG A 13 10.98 6.94 -1.03
N ALA A 14 11.30 7.13 0.25
CA ALA A 14 12.49 6.54 0.85
C ALA A 14 12.42 5.01 0.86
N THR A 15 11.25 4.44 1.12
CA THR A 15 11.01 3.00 1.10
C THR A 15 11.20 2.43 -0.31
N LYS A 16 10.59 3.07 -1.32
CA LYS A 16 10.78 2.70 -2.72
C LYS A 16 12.26 2.74 -3.13
N GLU A 17 12.99 3.80 -2.77
CA GLU A 17 14.40 3.95 -3.11
C GLU A 17 15.27 2.86 -2.46
N VAL A 18 14.97 2.49 -1.21
CA VAL A 18 15.67 1.40 -0.52
C VAL A 18 15.40 0.06 -1.22
N ASN A 19 14.14 -0.24 -1.53
CA ASN A 19 13.77 -1.45 -2.25
C ASN A 19 14.47 -1.52 -3.61
N LEU A 20 14.51 -0.40 -4.33
CA LEU A 20 15.19 -0.27 -5.61
C LEU A 20 16.70 -0.53 -5.50
N ARG A 21 17.36 0.03 -4.49
CA ARG A 21 18.79 -0.21 -4.23
C ARG A 21 19.07 -1.68 -3.92
N THR A 22 18.21 -2.32 -3.12
CA THR A 22 18.34 -3.76 -2.81
C THR A 22 18.26 -4.60 -4.08
N CYS A 23 17.23 -4.42 -4.90
CA CYS A 23 17.07 -5.17 -6.15
C CYS A 23 18.19 -4.90 -7.16
N ARG A 24 18.62 -3.63 -7.29
CA ARG A 24 19.75 -3.26 -8.15
C ARG A 24 21.04 -3.94 -7.71
N LYS A 25 21.33 -3.98 -6.40
CA LYS A 25 22.52 -4.65 -5.86
C LYS A 25 22.52 -6.15 -6.18
N ILE A 26 21.36 -6.80 -6.07
CA ILE A 26 21.20 -8.23 -6.45
C ILE A 26 21.51 -8.41 -7.94
N MET A 27 20.90 -7.61 -8.81
CA MET A 27 21.10 -7.71 -10.26
C MET A 27 22.57 -7.49 -10.67
N GLN A 28 23.23 -6.48 -10.09
CA GLN A 28 24.64 -6.21 -10.36
C GLN A 28 25.55 -7.34 -9.86
N THR A 29 25.23 -7.96 -8.73
CA THR A 29 26.01 -9.08 -8.18
C THR A 29 25.89 -10.32 -9.08
N TYR A 30 24.70 -10.54 -9.65
CA TYR A 30 24.47 -11.59 -10.63
C TYR A 30 25.23 -11.37 -11.93
N GLN A 31 25.19 -10.15 -12.50
CA GLN A 31 25.95 -9.81 -13.70
C GLN A 31 27.46 -9.98 -13.52
N ARG A 32 27.97 -9.77 -12.30
CA ARG A 32 29.38 -9.98 -11.93
C ARG A 32 29.73 -11.43 -11.62
N GLN A 33 28.77 -12.36 -11.71
CA GLN A 33 28.96 -13.80 -11.46
C GLN A 33 29.57 -14.12 -10.08
N THR A 34 29.26 -13.30 -9.06
CA THR A 34 29.78 -13.50 -7.69
C THR A 34 28.81 -14.38 -6.89
N GLU A 35 28.86 -15.70 -7.10
CA GLU A 35 27.87 -16.66 -6.59
C GLU A 35 27.68 -16.62 -5.06
N GLY A 36 28.78 -16.56 -4.29
CA GLY A 36 28.71 -16.57 -2.83
C GLY A 36 27.96 -15.38 -2.25
N LEU A 37 28.26 -14.17 -2.74
CA LEU A 37 27.57 -12.95 -2.33
C LEU A 37 26.12 -12.92 -2.85
N LEU A 38 25.89 -13.42 -4.07
CA LEU A 38 24.56 -13.48 -4.65
C LEU A 38 23.61 -14.32 -3.79
N ARG A 39 24.04 -15.50 -3.35
CA ARG A 39 23.22 -16.39 -2.53
C ARG A 39 22.77 -15.71 -1.23
N VAL A 40 23.67 -15.02 -0.55
CA VAL A 40 23.37 -14.28 0.69
C VAL A 40 22.34 -13.19 0.43
N LEU A 41 22.53 -12.39 -0.62
CA LEU A 41 21.58 -11.31 -0.93
C LEU A 41 20.20 -11.82 -1.34
N LEU A 42 20.12 -12.95 -2.05
CA LEU A 42 18.86 -13.57 -2.42
C LEU A 42 18.11 -14.09 -1.19
N GLU A 43 18.81 -14.73 -0.25
CA GLU A 43 18.22 -15.24 0.98
C GLU A 43 17.72 -14.09 1.88
N GLU A 44 18.55 -13.08 2.14
CA GLU A 44 18.21 -11.92 2.99
C GLU A 44 17.00 -11.14 2.46
N ALA A 45 16.90 -10.97 1.14
CA ALA A 45 15.82 -10.23 0.50
C ALA A 45 14.58 -11.10 0.19
N GLY A 46 14.65 -12.42 0.42
CA GLY A 46 13.65 -13.38 -0.07
C GLY A 46 13.40 -13.18 -1.57
N ALA A 47 14.49 -13.20 -2.33
CA ALA A 47 14.55 -12.79 -3.72
C ALA A 47 14.98 -13.92 -4.65
N ALA A 48 14.64 -13.74 -5.92
CA ALA A 48 14.98 -14.66 -6.99
C ALA A 48 15.25 -13.90 -8.28
N ILE A 49 16.16 -14.45 -9.07
CA ILE A 49 16.41 -14.01 -10.44
C ILE A 49 15.54 -14.84 -11.36
N TYR A 50 14.76 -14.15 -12.16
CA TYR A 50 13.75 -14.75 -13.02
C TYR A 50 13.99 -14.34 -14.46
N ASP A 51 13.88 -15.30 -15.36
CA ASP A 51 13.90 -15.06 -16.79
C ASP A 51 12.49 -15.04 -17.35
N ASN A 52 12.08 -13.88 -17.85
CA ASN A 52 10.72 -13.65 -18.32
C ASN A 52 10.39 -14.37 -19.65
N ASP A 53 11.39 -14.68 -20.47
CA ASP A 53 11.20 -15.32 -21.77
C ASP A 53 11.02 -16.84 -21.63
N THR A 54 11.86 -17.47 -20.81
CA THR A 54 11.81 -18.91 -20.50
C THR A 54 10.85 -19.25 -19.36
N SER A 55 10.36 -18.23 -18.64
CA SER A 55 9.55 -18.38 -17.44
C SER A 55 10.21 -19.18 -16.31
N GLN A 56 11.54 -19.14 -16.20
CA GLN A 56 12.31 -19.94 -15.24
C GLN A 56 13.01 -19.09 -14.17
N VAL A 57 13.12 -19.66 -12.97
CA VAL A 57 13.97 -19.11 -11.91
C VAL A 57 15.40 -19.54 -12.17
N ILE A 58 16.28 -18.57 -12.40
CA ILE A 58 17.72 -18.79 -12.61
C ILE A 58 18.42 -19.04 -11.26
N ALA A 59 18.07 -18.26 -10.24
CA ALA A 59 18.69 -18.32 -8.91
C ALA A 59 17.72 -17.87 -7.82
N GLY A 60 17.84 -18.45 -6.63
CA GLY A 60 16.95 -18.18 -5.49
C GLY A 60 15.61 -18.90 -5.60
N GLU A 61 14.62 -18.45 -4.83
CA GLU A 61 13.30 -19.08 -4.78
C GLU A 61 12.17 -18.05 -4.90
N MET A 62 11.24 -18.34 -5.81
CA MET A 62 9.99 -17.58 -5.91
C MET A 62 8.89 -18.29 -5.13
N SER A 63 8.36 -17.64 -4.09
CA SER A 63 7.19 -18.14 -3.35
C SER A 63 6.00 -17.19 -3.45
N GLY A 64 4.83 -17.73 -3.82
CA GLY A 64 3.58 -16.97 -3.89
C GLY A 64 3.48 -16.03 -5.10
N SER A 65 2.63 -15.00 -4.99
CA SER A 65 2.36 -14.04 -6.06
C SER A 65 3.18 -12.77 -5.95
N TYR A 66 3.50 -12.17 -7.10
CA TYR A 66 4.27 -10.94 -7.20
C TYR A 66 3.50 -9.88 -7.97
N MET A 67 3.56 -8.63 -7.51
CA MET A 67 2.95 -7.49 -8.21
C MET A 67 3.91 -6.82 -9.19
N ALA A 68 5.22 -6.91 -8.91
CA ALA A 68 6.26 -6.30 -9.70
C ALA A 68 7.54 -7.14 -9.67
N ALA A 69 8.47 -6.77 -10.54
CA ALA A 69 9.85 -7.22 -10.53
C ALA A 69 10.77 -6.04 -10.87
N TYR A 70 12.06 -6.13 -10.56
CA TYR A 70 13.05 -5.15 -10.96
C TYR A 70 13.76 -5.58 -12.23
N SER A 71 13.79 -4.71 -13.23
CA SER A 71 14.60 -4.81 -14.44
C SER A 71 15.71 -3.75 -14.38
N ASP A 72 16.91 -4.12 -14.83
CA ASP A 72 18.07 -3.23 -14.81
C ASP A 72 17.91 -2.01 -15.73
N THR A 73 17.11 -2.14 -16.79
CA THR A 73 16.95 -1.12 -17.83
C THR A 73 15.90 -0.06 -17.50
N CYS A 74 14.86 -0.43 -16.73
CA CYS A 74 13.70 0.43 -16.49
C CYS A 74 13.24 0.48 -15.02
N GLY A 75 13.95 -0.17 -14.10
CA GLY A 75 13.58 -0.23 -12.70
C GLY A 75 12.43 -1.19 -12.44
N PHE A 76 11.46 -0.82 -11.62
CA PHE A 76 10.34 -1.71 -11.32
C PHE A 76 9.37 -1.81 -12.49
N VAL A 77 9.10 -3.05 -12.91
CA VAL A 77 8.14 -3.42 -13.94
C VAL A 77 6.96 -4.15 -13.32
N ALA A 78 5.74 -3.84 -13.77
CA ALA A 78 4.53 -4.47 -13.27
C ALA A 78 4.36 -5.90 -13.80
N LEU A 79 3.67 -6.75 -13.03
CA LEU A 79 3.17 -8.03 -13.51
C LEU A 79 2.20 -7.82 -14.68
N ASP A 80 2.40 -8.57 -15.75
CA ASP A 80 1.46 -8.69 -16.87
C ASP A 80 0.39 -9.72 -16.51
N LYS A 81 -0.69 -9.26 -15.88
CA LYS A 81 -1.80 -10.12 -15.44
C LYS A 81 -2.42 -10.89 -16.59
N ASP A 82 -2.71 -10.22 -17.69
CA ASP A 82 -3.39 -10.82 -18.84
C ASP A 82 -2.53 -11.93 -19.47
N ARG A 83 -1.23 -11.68 -19.61
CA ARG A 83 -0.30 -12.68 -20.13
C ARG A 83 -0.10 -13.82 -19.14
N THR A 84 0.05 -13.51 -17.85
CA THR A 84 0.20 -14.51 -16.78
C THR A 84 -1.01 -15.45 -16.69
N GLU A 85 -2.22 -14.91 -16.80
CA GLU A 85 -3.46 -15.70 -16.80
C GLU A 85 -3.58 -16.60 -18.04
N ARG A 86 -3.11 -16.13 -19.20
CA ARG A 86 -3.12 -16.91 -20.45
C ARG A 86 -2.05 -18.00 -20.49
N SER A 87 -0.84 -17.72 -20.04
CA SER A 87 0.28 -18.67 -20.07
C SER A 87 0.29 -19.62 -18.87
N GLY A 88 -0.36 -19.24 -17.77
CA GLY A 88 -0.23 -19.93 -16.48
C GLY A 88 1.13 -19.70 -15.79
N THR A 89 2.00 -18.87 -16.37
CA THR A 89 3.34 -18.56 -15.86
C THR A 89 3.51 -17.07 -15.58
N THR A 90 4.15 -16.75 -14.45
CA THR A 90 4.39 -15.37 -14.02
C THR A 90 5.13 -14.58 -15.09
N THR A 91 4.49 -13.57 -15.69
CA THR A 91 5.12 -12.76 -16.73
C THR A 91 5.11 -11.28 -16.33
N PHE A 92 6.22 -10.58 -16.52
CA PHE A 92 6.37 -9.16 -16.24
C PHE A 92 6.44 -8.32 -17.51
N LYS A 93 6.10 -7.04 -17.43
CA LYS A 93 6.15 -6.09 -18.56
C LYS A 93 7.58 -5.56 -18.77
N THR A 94 8.49 -6.43 -19.19
CA THR A 94 9.90 -6.08 -19.45
C THR A 94 10.10 -5.48 -20.84
N PRO A 95 11.11 -4.60 -21.04
CA PRO A 95 11.52 -4.17 -22.37
C PRO A 95 12.02 -5.34 -23.22
N GLN A 96 11.87 -5.22 -24.53
CA GLN A 96 12.32 -6.24 -25.48
C GLN A 96 13.84 -6.43 -25.39
N GLY A 97 14.29 -7.69 -25.37
CA GLY A 97 15.72 -8.04 -25.28
C GLY A 97 16.32 -7.99 -23.87
N HIS A 98 15.54 -7.66 -22.84
CA HIS A 98 15.98 -7.64 -21.44
C HIS A 98 15.03 -8.43 -20.53
N PRO A 99 14.95 -9.77 -20.69
CA PRO A 99 13.98 -10.60 -19.98
C PRO A 99 14.33 -10.87 -18.53
N THR A 100 15.59 -10.68 -18.13
CA THR A 100 16.03 -10.98 -16.76
C THR A 100 15.54 -9.93 -15.78
N VAL A 101 14.87 -10.38 -14.72
CA VAL A 101 14.35 -9.54 -13.65
C VAL A 101 14.68 -10.12 -12.27
N VAL A 102 14.68 -9.25 -11.26
CA VAL A 102 14.76 -9.64 -9.85
C VAL A 102 13.38 -9.53 -9.22
N THR A 103 12.91 -10.62 -8.66
CA THR A 103 11.75 -10.63 -7.75
C THR A 103 12.26 -10.67 -6.33
N ALA A 104 11.57 -10.01 -5.39
CA ALA A 104 11.97 -9.96 -3.99
C ALA A 104 10.74 -9.87 -3.09
N LYS A 105 10.92 -10.07 -1.78
CA LYS A 105 9.84 -9.90 -0.80
C LYS A 105 9.16 -8.53 -0.93
N CYS A 106 9.92 -7.47 -1.22
CA CYS A 106 9.39 -6.12 -1.44
C CYS A 106 8.62 -5.95 -2.76
N THR A 107 8.80 -6.84 -3.74
CA THR A 107 8.07 -6.79 -5.02
C THR A 107 6.81 -7.67 -5.03
N LYS A 108 6.56 -8.43 -3.95
CA LYS A 108 5.30 -9.14 -3.72
C LYS A 108 4.12 -8.18 -3.65
N ILE A 109 4.28 -7.10 -2.89
CA ILE A 109 3.31 -6.02 -2.78
C ILE A 109 4.04 -4.72 -3.03
N MET A 110 3.81 -4.11 -4.20
CA MET A 110 4.47 -2.88 -4.61
C MET A 110 3.42 -1.85 -5.00
N LEU A 111 3.01 -1.05 -4.01
CA LEU A 111 1.98 -0.03 -4.16
C LEU A 111 2.54 1.39 -4.18
N ASP A 112 3.85 1.55 -3.95
CA ASP A 112 4.49 2.86 -3.77
C ASP A 112 4.21 3.79 -4.95
N ASP A 113 4.38 3.32 -6.19
CA ASP A 113 4.15 4.14 -7.40
C ASP A 113 2.70 4.62 -7.50
N ARG A 114 1.75 3.71 -7.27
CA ARG A 114 0.33 4.05 -7.26
C ARG A 114 -0.01 5.05 -6.17
N ILE A 115 0.55 4.87 -4.96
CA ILE A 115 0.36 5.80 -3.86
C ILE A 115 0.94 7.18 -4.22
N LEU A 116 2.11 7.25 -4.84
CA LEU A 116 2.74 8.50 -5.25
C LEU A 116 1.97 9.21 -6.38
N GLU A 117 1.42 8.46 -7.33
CA GLU A 117 0.51 8.96 -8.37
C GLU A 117 -0.76 9.55 -7.75
N MET A 118 -1.40 8.80 -6.85
CA MET A 118 -2.60 9.25 -6.12
C MET A 118 -2.30 10.47 -5.23
N ALA A 119 -1.13 10.53 -4.60
CA ALA A 119 -0.70 11.67 -3.83
C ALA A 119 -0.54 12.92 -4.71
N SER A 120 -0.01 12.75 -5.92
CA SER A 120 0.18 13.84 -6.88
C SER A 120 -1.16 14.39 -7.38
N SER A 121 -2.17 13.53 -7.57
CA SER A 121 -3.51 13.98 -8.00
C SER A 121 -4.23 14.85 -6.97
N ILE A 122 -3.95 14.66 -5.67
CA ILE A 122 -4.56 15.46 -4.59
C ILE A 122 -3.72 16.66 -4.11
N SER A 123 -2.43 16.70 -4.45
CA SER A 123 -1.51 17.76 -3.99
C SER A 123 -1.59 19.05 -4.81
N GLY A 124 -2.22 19.00 -6.00
CA GLY A 124 -2.17 20.09 -6.97
C GLY A 124 -0.77 20.30 -7.57
N PRO A 125 -0.61 21.17 -8.59
CA PRO A 125 0.69 21.43 -9.17
C PRO A 125 1.65 22.08 -8.14
N PRO A 126 2.95 21.74 -8.17
CA PRO A 126 3.94 22.16 -7.17
C PRO A 126 4.13 23.69 -7.09
N ASP A 127 3.76 24.43 -8.14
CA ASP A 127 3.96 25.88 -8.26
C ASP A 127 2.83 26.73 -7.65
N ARG A 128 1.84 26.12 -7.00
CA ARG A 128 0.83 26.91 -6.28
C ARG A 128 1.44 27.51 -5.01
N PRO A 129 1.45 28.84 -4.86
CA PRO A 129 1.92 29.48 -3.64
C PRO A 129 1.14 28.93 -2.44
N ALA A 130 1.86 28.65 -1.36
CA ALA A 130 1.31 28.15 -0.11
C ALA A 130 0.28 29.16 0.44
N GLY A 131 -0.98 28.99 0.06
CA GLY A 131 -2.04 29.95 0.41
C GLY A 131 -3.31 29.87 -0.42
N GLN A 132 -3.29 29.34 -1.65
CA GLN A 132 -4.49 29.26 -2.49
C GLN A 132 -4.81 27.82 -2.91
N GLY A 133 -5.63 27.19 -2.08
CA GLY A 133 -6.02 25.78 -2.15
C GLY A 133 -6.03 25.19 -0.76
N GLY A 134 -6.84 25.75 0.14
CA GLY A 134 -6.85 25.40 1.55
C GLY A 134 -7.00 23.90 1.74
N TRP A 135 -6.07 23.29 2.49
CA TRP A 135 -6.26 21.93 2.98
C TRP A 135 -7.44 21.95 3.94
N ALA A 136 -8.64 21.67 3.45
CA ALA A 136 -9.82 21.58 4.30
C ALA A 136 -9.53 20.56 5.41
N VAL A 137 -9.55 21.04 6.65
CA VAL A 137 -9.23 20.24 7.83
C VAL A 137 -10.52 19.50 8.20
N PRO A 138 -10.63 18.18 7.98
CA PRO A 138 -11.75 17.44 8.54
C PRO A 138 -11.77 17.52 10.06
N SER A 139 -12.96 17.46 10.65
CA SER A 139 -13.09 17.22 12.08
C SER A 139 -12.59 15.81 12.39
N VAL A 140 -11.77 15.66 13.43
CA VAL A 140 -11.20 14.37 13.83
C VAL A 140 -11.78 13.99 15.18
N ARG A 141 -12.38 12.78 15.27
CA ARG A 141 -12.90 12.21 16.50
C ARG A 141 -12.14 10.93 16.83
N TRP A 142 -11.62 10.83 18.04
CA TRP A 142 -10.95 9.62 18.55
C TRP A 142 -11.92 8.80 19.41
N ILE A 143 -11.92 7.48 19.20
CA ILE A 143 -12.67 6.51 19.98
C ILE A 143 -11.67 5.50 20.51
N ASN A 144 -11.38 5.60 21.80
CA ASN A 144 -10.54 4.65 22.51
C ASN A 144 -11.39 3.45 22.97
N GLY A 145 -10.91 2.24 22.73
CA GLY A 145 -11.52 1.05 23.30
C GLY A 145 -10.48 -0.01 23.61
N VAL A 146 -10.53 -0.58 24.82
CA VAL A 146 -9.66 -1.69 25.24
C VAL A 146 -9.94 -2.96 24.42
N PRO A 147 -9.10 -4.02 24.47
CA PRO A 147 -9.39 -5.26 23.77
C PRO A 147 -10.71 -5.87 24.28
N GLY A 148 -11.54 -6.39 23.36
CA GLY A 148 -12.81 -7.02 23.73
C GLY A 148 -13.97 -6.08 24.08
N CYS A 149 -13.78 -4.75 24.10
CA CYS A 149 -14.87 -3.80 24.43
C CYS A 149 -15.91 -3.60 23.32
N GLY A 150 -15.80 -4.32 22.20
CA GLY A 150 -16.76 -4.21 21.10
C GLY A 150 -16.53 -3.03 20.15
N LYS A 151 -15.30 -2.51 20.01
CA LYS A 151 -14.97 -1.44 19.02
C LYS A 151 -15.53 -1.70 17.63
N THR A 152 -15.30 -2.91 17.12
CA THR A 152 -15.79 -3.34 15.80
C THR A 152 -17.32 -3.40 15.76
N THR A 153 -17.97 -3.78 16.86
CA THR A 153 -19.44 -3.76 16.98
C THR A 153 -19.96 -2.33 16.96
N TRP A 154 -19.32 -1.42 17.70
CA TRP A 154 -19.64 0.00 17.70
C TRP A 154 -19.51 0.62 16.29
N VAL A 155 -18.47 0.26 15.53
CA VAL A 155 -18.30 0.70 14.13
C VAL A 155 -19.48 0.25 13.28
N VAL A 156 -19.87 -1.03 13.38
CA VAL A 156 -21.00 -1.58 12.60
C VAL A 156 -22.32 -0.90 12.95
N GLU A 157 -22.57 -0.64 14.24
CA GLU A 157 -23.83 -0.02 14.71
C GLU A 157 -23.93 1.48 14.36
N ASN A 158 -22.80 2.19 14.26
CA ASN A 158 -22.76 3.64 14.01
C ASN A 158 -22.43 4.00 12.55
N PHE A 159 -22.34 3.00 11.67
CA PHE A 159 -21.95 3.19 10.28
C PHE A 159 -23.09 3.80 9.45
N ASP A 160 -22.81 4.91 8.77
CA ASP A 160 -23.74 5.52 7.80
C ASP A 160 -23.52 4.97 6.39
N GLU A 161 -24.41 4.10 5.93
CA GLU A 161 -24.28 3.44 4.63
C GLU A 161 -24.23 4.37 3.42
N GLU A 162 -24.83 5.56 3.51
CA GLU A 162 -24.88 6.51 2.40
C GLU A 162 -23.59 7.33 2.36
N LYS A 163 -23.17 7.83 3.51
CA LYS A 163 -22.18 8.92 3.61
C LYS A 163 -20.82 8.50 4.17
N GLU A 164 -20.68 7.26 4.61
CA GLU A 164 -19.47 6.78 5.26
C GLU A 164 -18.72 5.74 4.43
N VAL A 165 -17.41 5.67 4.66
CA VAL A 165 -16.52 4.60 4.22
C VAL A 165 -15.61 4.19 5.39
N ILE A 166 -15.33 2.89 5.50
CA ILE A 166 -14.47 2.32 6.52
C ILE A 166 -13.13 1.90 5.89
N ALA A 167 -12.04 2.38 6.49
CA ALA A 167 -10.67 1.96 6.23
C ALA A 167 -10.16 1.06 7.36
N THR A 168 -9.58 -0.08 7.02
CA THR A 168 -8.91 -0.97 7.98
C THR A 168 -7.43 -1.09 7.67
N THR A 169 -6.60 -1.44 8.66
CA THR A 169 -5.18 -1.69 8.41
C THR A 169 -4.92 -3.04 7.74
N THR A 170 -5.64 -4.10 8.15
CA THR A 170 -5.41 -5.47 7.68
C THR A 170 -6.54 -6.00 6.78
N THR A 171 -6.20 -6.97 5.94
CA THR A 171 -7.15 -7.68 5.07
C THR A 171 -8.13 -8.53 5.86
N GLU A 172 -7.69 -9.09 6.99
CA GLU A 172 -8.48 -9.94 7.88
C GLU A 172 -9.54 -9.10 8.59
N ALA A 173 -9.16 -7.93 9.12
CA ALA A 173 -10.10 -6.98 9.73
C ALA A 173 -11.14 -6.49 8.71
N ALA A 174 -10.71 -6.18 7.48
CA ALA A 174 -11.64 -5.84 6.40
C ALA A 174 -12.63 -6.98 6.15
N LYS A 175 -12.17 -8.23 6.04
CA LYS A 175 -13.03 -9.39 5.78
C LYS A 175 -14.07 -9.57 6.90
N GLN A 176 -13.66 -9.48 8.17
CA GLN A 176 -14.57 -9.59 9.30
C GLN A 176 -15.64 -8.49 9.32
N LEU A 177 -15.25 -7.24 9.08
CA LEU A 177 -16.21 -6.12 8.99
C LEU A 177 -17.17 -6.30 7.82
N LYS A 178 -16.67 -6.76 6.67
CA LYS A 178 -17.50 -7.04 5.50
C LYS A 178 -18.53 -8.13 5.79
N GLU A 179 -18.15 -9.21 6.47
CA GLU A 179 -19.07 -10.28 6.84
C GLU A 179 -20.20 -9.77 7.75
N ARG A 180 -19.88 -8.89 8.71
CA ARG A 180 -20.88 -8.29 9.62
C ARG A 180 -21.81 -7.31 8.92
N LEU A 181 -21.29 -6.51 7.98
CA LEU A 181 -22.07 -5.51 7.24
C LEU A 181 -22.77 -6.07 6.00
N ARG A 182 -22.51 -7.33 5.62
CA ARG A 182 -23.08 -7.93 4.40
C ARG A 182 -24.60 -7.97 4.42
N GLY A 183 -25.20 -8.17 5.59
CA GLY A 183 -26.65 -8.21 5.75
C GLY A 183 -27.34 -6.87 5.48
N SER A 184 -26.66 -5.75 5.69
CA SER A 184 -27.23 -4.40 5.50
C SER A 184 -26.80 -3.78 4.16
N LEU A 185 -25.54 -3.95 3.76
CA LEU A 185 -24.95 -3.31 2.58
C LEU A 185 -25.01 -4.17 1.31
N GLY A 186 -25.17 -5.49 1.42
CA GLY A 186 -25.10 -6.41 0.28
C GLY A 186 -23.77 -6.29 -0.47
N ASP A 187 -23.83 -6.08 -1.79
CA ASP A 187 -22.65 -5.98 -2.66
C ASP A 187 -21.84 -4.69 -2.47
N ARG A 188 -22.46 -3.63 -1.92
CA ARG A 188 -21.80 -2.34 -1.63
C ARG A 188 -20.74 -2.44 -0.53
N THR A 189 -20.75 -3.55 0.20
CA THR A 189 -19.78 -3.86 1.26
C THR A 189 -18.33 -3.78 0.77
N ASN A 190 -18.05 -4.18 -0.47
CA ASN A 190 -16.69 -4.15 -1.03
C ASN A 190 -16.19 -2.75 -1.37
N THR A 191 -17.09 -1.82 -1.70
CA THR A 191 -16.74 -0.42 -1.96
C THR A 191 -16.65 0.39 -0.67
N LYS A 192 -17.45 0.02 0.33
CA LYS A 192 -17.59 0.73 1.61
C LYS A 192 -16.60 0.30 2.69
N VAL A 193 -16.10 -0.93 2.65
CA VAL A 193 -15.08 -1.43 3.59
C VAL A 193 -13.83 -1.81 2.81
N ARG A 194 -12.74 -1.07 3.01
CA ARG A 194 -11.49 -1.24 2.25
C ARG A 194 -10.29 -1.18 3.18
N THR A 195 -9.19 -1.78 2.76
CA THR A 195 -7.92 -1.59 3.47
C THR A 195 -7.35 -0.20 3.17
N MET A 196 -6.60 0.38 4.12
CA MET A 196 -5.91 1.65 3.94
C MET A 196 -5.03 1.60 2.68
N ALA A 197 -4.25 0.54 2.51
CA ALA A 197 -3.42 0.34 1.32
C ALA A 197 -4.23 0.38 0.00
N SER A 198 -5.42 -0.22 -0.03
CA SER A 198 -6.30 -0.20 -1.20
C SER A 198 -6.84 1.20 -1.51
N ILE A 199 -7.19 1.97 -0.47
CA ILE A 199 -7.67 3.35 -0.63
C ILE A 199 -6.55 4.24 -1.16
N LEU A 200 -5.35 4.15 -0.59
CA LEU A 200 -4.23 5.00 -0.98
C LEU A 200 -3.72 4.70 -2.40
N ALA A 201 -3.71 3.43 -2.81
CA ALA A 201 -3.21 3.03 -4.12
C ALA A 201 -4.23 3.16 -5.25
N ASN A 202 -5.54 3.02 -4.98
CA ASN A 202 -6.55 3.01 -6.04
C ASN A 202 -7.53 4.18 -5.94
N GLY A 203 -7.51 4.95 -4.85
CA GLY A 203 -8.47 6.03 -4.63
C GLY A 203 -9.92 5.57 -4.61
N PHE A 204 -10.81 6.50 -4.91
CA PHE A 204 -12.24 6.29 -5.12
C PHE A 204 -12.63 6.71 -6.54
N LYS A 205 -13.78 6.25 -7.01
CA LYS A 205 -14.30 6.70 -8.32
C LYS A 205 -14.66 8.18 -8.24
N ALA A 206 -14.63 8.90 -9.37
CA ALA A 206 -14.89 10.33 -9.41
C ALA A 206 -16.28 10.75 -8.87
N ASN A 207 -17.25 9.84 -8.92
CA ASN A 207 -18.61 10.02 -8.39
C ASN A 207 -18.79 9.52 -6.95
N GLU A 208 -17.76 8.93 -6.34
CA GLU A 208 -17.79 8.41 -4.98
C GLU A 208 -17.13 9.42 -4.03
N THR A 209 -17.95 10.17 -3.31
CA THR A 209 -17.51 11.05 -2.22
C THR A 209 -18.21 10.66 -0.93
N TYR A 210 -17.45 10.59 0.16
CA TYR A 210 -17.95 10.21 1.47
C TYR A 210 -17.77 11.38 2.43
N TYR A 211 -18.82 11.71 3.18
CA TYR A 211 -18.75 12.77 4.20
C TYR A 211 -17.88 12.34 5.38
N ARG A 212 -17.91 11.05 5.73
CA ARG A 212 -17.17 10.49 6.87
C ARG A 212 -16.24 9.35 6.44
N LEU A 213 -15.02 9.37 6.97
CA LEU A 213 -14.07 8.26 6.92
C LEU A 213 -13.89 7.70 8.33
N THR A 214 -14.21 6.43 8.53
CA THR A 214 -13.88 5.71 9.77
C THR A 214 -12.64 4.86 9.55
N VAL A 215 -11.63 5.03 10.40
CA VAL A 215 -10.38 4.26 10.35
C VAL A 215 -10.35 3.34 11.56
N ASP A 216 -10.48 2.04 11.29
CA ASP A 216 -10.31 0.98 12.29
C ASP A 216 -8.83 0.63 12.46
N GLU A 217 -8.43 0.34 13.69
CA GLU A 217 -7.03 0.22 14.11
C GLU A 217 -6.17 1.41 13.65
N ALA A 218 -6.69 2.62 13.87
CA ALA A 218 -6.12 3.87 13.36
C ALA A 218 -4.67 4.10 13.82
N LEU A 219 -4.30 3.64 15.01
CA LEU A 219 -2.95 3.81 15.53
C LEU A 219 -1.90 3.01 14.77
N MET A 220 -2.28 2.00 14.00
CA MET A 220 -1.38 1.25 13.14
C MET A 220 -1.06 1.94 11.81
N ASN A 221 -1.57 3.15 11.57
CA ASN A 221 -1.31 3.89 10.34
C ASN A 221 -0.53 5.17 10.64
N HIS A 222 0.41 5.51 9.75
CA HIS A 222 1.01 6.83 9.77
C HIS A 222 -0.09 7.90 9.63
N PHE A 223 -0.08 8.95 10.44
CA PHE A 223 -1.15 9.95 10.41
C PHE A 223 -1.28 10.62 9.03
N GLY A 224 -0.17 10.82 8.31
CA GLY A 224 -0.19 11.29 6.92
C GLY A 224 -0.94 10.39 5.93
N ALA A 225 -0.97 9.07 6.16
CA ALA A 225 -1.73 8.13 5.36
C ALA A 225 -3.24 8.31 5.60
N ILE A 226 -3.65 8.50 6.86
CA ILE A 226 -5.04 8.83 7.22
C ILE A 226 -5.47 10.14 6.57
N VAL A 227 -4.61 11.16 6.64
CA VAL A 227 -4.83 12.48 6.02
C VAL A 227 -4.99 12.35 4.50
N MET A 228 -4.17 11.53 3.84
CA MET A 228 -4.29 11.24 2.41
C MET A 228 -5.61 10.53 2.09
N ALA A 229 -5.98 9.50 2.84
CA ALA A 229 -7.23 8.76 2.64
C ALA A 229 -8.47 9.64 2.84
N ALA A 230 -8.48 10.49 3.87
CA ALA A 230 -9.56 11.44 4.11
C ALA A 230 -9.72 12.41 2.93
N ARG A 231 -8.60 12.87 2.36
CA ARG A 231 -8.61 13.74 1.19
C ARG A 231 -9.13 13.04 -0.06
N LEU A 232 -8.71 11.79 -0.29
CA LEU A 232 -9.18 10.96 -1.40
C LEU A 232 -10.69 10.67 -1.30
N ALA A 233 -11.21 10.45 -0.10
CA ALA A 233 -12.63 10.22 0.15
C ALA A 233 -13.49 11.49 0.01
N GLY A 234 -12.88 12.68 0.05
CA GLY A 234 -13.62 13.94 0.19
C GLY A 234 -14.22 14.13 1.59
N ALA A 235 -13.70 13.43 2.60
CA ALA A 235 -14.25 13.38 3.93
C ALA A 235 -14.12 14.73 4.67
N ARG A 236 -15.20 15.12 5.34
CA ARG A 236 -15.27 16.26 6.26
C ARG A 236 -15.15 15.83 7.71
N GLU A 237 -15.43 14.56 8.00
CA GLU A 237 -15.25 13.96 9.32
C GLU A 237 -14.36 12.72 9.22
N VAL A 238 -13.45 12.57 10.17
CA VAL A 238 -12.62 11.38 10.32
C VAL A 238 -12.83 10.82 11.72
N VAL A 239 -13.28 9.58 11.81
CA VAL A 239 -13.43 8.85 13.07
C VAL A 239 -12.29 7.85 13.17
N LEU A 240 -11.46 8.00 14.19
CA LEU A 240 -10.33 7.12 14.47
C LEU A 240 -10.71 6.18 15.59
N VAL A 241 -10.71 4.89 15.30
CA VAL A 241 -11.04 3.82 16.25
C VAL A 241 -9.77 3.03 16.52
N GLY A 242 -9.47 2.78 17.79
CA GLY A 242 -8.32 1.98 18.17
C GLY A 242 -8.14 1.87 19.67
N ASP A 243 -6.97 1.38 20.07
CA ASP A 243 -6.60 1.18 21.46
C ASP A 243 -5.22 1.79 21.72
N VAL A 244 -5.15 2.85 22.53
CA VAL A 244 -3.89 3.53 22.85
C VAL A 244 -2.88 2.61 23.54
N ASN A 245 -3.36 1.54 24.19
CA ASN A 245 -2.51 0.58 24.88
C ASN A 245 -2.08 -0.61 24.00
N GLN A 246 -2.55 -0.68 22.75
CA GLN A 246 -2.07 -1.65 21.76
C GLN A 246 -0.95 -1.08 20.91
N LEU A 247 -0.25 -1.96 20.19
CA LEU A 247 0.92 -1.60 19.39
C LEU A 247 0.61 -0.43 18.44
N PRO A 248 1.26 0.73 18.61
CA PRO A 248 1.12 1.84 17.67
C PRO A 248 1.89 1.55 16.37
N PHE A 249 1.69 2.41 15.37
CA PHE A 249 2.37 2.35 14.09
C PHE A 249 3.88 2.28 14.29
N TRP A 250 4.47 1.19 13.81
CA TRP A 250 5.90 0.98 13.85
C TRP A 250 6.50 1.41 12.51
N THR A 251 7.19 2.55 12.48
CA THR A 251 8.21 2.80 11.47
C THR A 251 9.35 1.82 11.74
N GLY A 252 9.49 0.76 10.93
CA GLY A 252 10.49 -0.30 11.07
C GLY A 252 11.96 0.14 10.90
N ARG A 253 12.35 1.30 11.41
CA ARG A 253 13.73 1.75 11.55
C ARG A 253 13.94 2.34 12.93
N THR A 254 14.34 1.46 13.84
CA THR A 254 15.09 1.85 15.03
C THR A 254 16.34 2.61 14.57
N TYR A 255 16.51 3.83 15.07
CA TYR A 255 17.85 4.35 15.34
C TYR A 255 18.49 3.35 16.30
N LEU A 256 19.34 2.46 15.78
CA LEU A 256 20.41 1.88 16.55
C LEU A 256 21.68 2.44 15.93
N GLN A 257 22.30 3.33 16.71
CA GLN A 257 23.67 3.79 16.53
C GLN A 257 24.63 2.60 16.50
#